data_AF-A0A643BLQ3-F1
#
_entry.id   AF-A0A643BLQ3-F1
#
_cell.length_a   1.000
_cell.length_b   1.000
_cell.length_c   1.000
_cell.angle_alpha   90.00
_cell.angle_beta   90.00
_cell.angle_gamma   90.00
#
_symmetry.space_group_name_H-M   'P 1'
#
loop_
_entity.id
_entity.type
_entity.pdbx_description
1 polymer ?
#
loop_
_entity_poly.entity_id
_entity_poly.type
_entity_poly.pdbx_seq_one_letter_code
_entity_poly.pdbx_strand_id
1 'polypeptide(L)'
;MKRSGQVLEVSGSKAVVQVFEGTSGIDAKKTSCEFTEDILQTSVSQEVLGGVFNGLEKPINRGPVVLAKDFIDIMGQAINPQC
;
A
#
# COMPACT_ATOMS: atom_id res chain seq x y z
N MET A 1 5.91 -16.00 -0.55
CA MET A 1 5.48 -14.73 -1.20
C MET A 1 4.83 -13.88 -0.14
N LYS A 2 5.20 -12.60 -0.02
CA LYS A 2 4.48 -11.65 0.84
C LYS A 2 3.40 -10.95 -0.01
N ARG A 3 2.21 -10.77 0.55
CA ARG A 3 1.09 -10.04 -0.03
C ARG A 3 0.72 -8.92 0.91
N SER A 4 0.24 -7.82 0.35
CA SER A 4 -0.10 -6.61 1.10
C SER A 4 -1.62 -6.46 1.12
N GLY A 5 -2.15 -5.78 2.13
CA GLY A 5 -3.57 -5.58 2.25
C GLY A 5 -3.94 -4.46 3.20
N GLN A 6 -5.21 -4.05 3.12
CA GLN A 6 -5.77 -2.99 3.95
C GLN A 6 -6.86 -3.56 4.84
N VAL A 7 -6.87 -3.13 6.10
CA VAL A 7 -7.95 -3.44 7.05
C VAL A 7 -9.18 -2.61 6.68
N LEU A 8 -10.30 -3.28 6.42
CA LEU A 8 -11.58 -2.63 6.12
C LEU A 8 -12.43 -2.42 7.38
N GLU A 9 -12.41 -3.40 8.27
CA GLU A 9 -13.21 -3.39 9.50
C GLU A 9 -12.50 -4.20 10.60
N VAL A 10 -12.62 -3.73 11.83
CA VAL A 10 -12.21 -4.48 13.03
C VAL A 10 -13.42 -4.59 13.95
N SER A 11 -13.75 -5.82 14.35
CA SER A 11 -14.86 -6.11 15.26
C SER A 11 -14.41 -7.11 16.32
N GLY A 12 -14.24 -6.62 17.56
CA GLY A 12 -13.74 -7.40 18.68
C GLY A 12 -12.36 -7.98 18.40
N SER A 13 -12.27 -9.31 18.29
CA SER A 13 -11.03 -10.04 17.99
C SER A 13 -10.86 -10.43 16.52
N LYS A 14 -11.70 -9.88 15.62
CA LYS A 14 -11.67 -10.18 14.19
C LYS A 14 -11.38 -8.92 13.38
N ALA A 15 -10.63 -9.08 12.29
CA ALA A 15 -10.40 -8.03 11.31
C ALA A 15 -10.72 -8.55 9.91
N VAL A 16 -11.37 -7.73 9.10
CA VAL A 16 -11.61 -7.97 7.68
C VAL A 16 -10.54 -7.23 6.89
N VAL A 17 -9.78 -7.96 6.06
CA VAL A 17 -8.65 -7.42 5.30
C VAL A 17 -8.86 -7.66 3.81
N GLN A 18 -8.70 -6.61 3.02
CA GLN A 18 -8.64 -6.68 1.56
C GLN A 18 -7.20 -6.96 1.11
N VAL A 19 -6.98 -8.03 0.36
CA VAL A 19 -5.65 -8.40 -0.18
C VAL A 19 -5.50 -7.86 -1.60
N PHE A 20 -4.47 -7.04 -1.85
CA PHE A 20 -4.30 -6.36 -3.14
C PHE A 20 -3.90 -7.30 -4.27
N GLU A 21 -3.01 -8.26 -4.00
CA GLU A 21 -2.59 -9.26 -4.99
C GLU A 21 -3.61 -10.41 -5.15
N GLY A 22 -4.77 -10.31 -4.48
CA GLY A 22 -5.82 -11.32 -4.46
C GLY A 22 -5.58 -12.47 -3.48
N THR A 23 -6.59 -13.32 -3.31
CA THR A 23 -6.62 -14.40 -2.32
C THR A 23 -6.31 -15.79 -2.90
N SER A 24 -6.14 -15.90 -4.22
CA SER A 24 -5.85 -17.17 -4.90
C SER A 24 -4.57 -17.81 -4.35
N GLY A 25 -4.66 -19.08 -3.92
CA GLY A 25 -3.53 -19.83 -3.39
C GLY A 25 -3.13 -19.49 -1.94
N ILE A 26 -3.92 -18.70 -1.21
CA ILE A 26 -3.72 -18.51 0.24
C ILE A 26 -4.33 -19.70 0.98
N ASP A 27 -3.51 -20.37 1.80
CA ASP A 27 -3.96 -21.40 2.74
C ASP A 27 -4.15 -20.76 4.12
N ALA A 28 -5.38 -20.75 4.62
CA ALA A 28 -5.73 -20.14 5.91
C ALA A 28 -5.01 -20.77 7.12
N LYS A 29 -4.54 -22.02 7.02
CA LYS A 29 -3.83 -22.70 8.11
C LYS A 29 -2.33 -22.48 8.10
N LYS A 30 -1.76 -22.12 6.94
CA LYS A 30 -0.31 -21.98 6.73
C LYS A 30 0.15 -20.54 6.50
N THR A 31 -0.78 -19.60 6.48
CA THR A 31 -0.49 -18.17 6.27
C THR A 31 -0.51 -17.45 7.61
N SER A 32 0.49 -16.61 7.86
CA SER A 32 0.51 -15.66 8.97
C SER A 32 0.30 -14.23 8.46
N CYS A 33 -0.34 -13.41 9.29
CA CYS A 33 -0.53 -11.98 9.04
C CYS A 33 0.23 -11.19 10.08
N GLU A 34 0.81 -10.06 9.67
CA GLU A 34 1.53 -9.12 10.53
C GLU A 34 0.94 -7.73 10.24
N PHE A 35 0.53 -7.02 11.31
CA PHE A 35 0.07 -5.64 11.18
C PHE A 35 1.29 -4.72 11.19
N THR A 36 1.40 -3.88 10.16
CA THR A 36 2.53 -2.96 10.01
C THR A 36 2.38 -1.66 10.80
N GLU A 37 1.24 -1.45 11.47
CA GLU A 37 0.84 -0.20 12.17
C GLU A 37 0.83 1.07 11.31
N ASP A 38 1.25 0.98 10.05
CA ASP A 38 1.22 2.05 9.07
C ASP A 38 -0.01 2.02 8.17
N ILE A 39 -0.41 3.20 7.72
CA ILE A 39 -1.38 3.38 6.64
C ILE A 39 -0.70 3.14 5.29
N LEU A 40 -1.49 2.84 4.26
CA LEU A 40 -0.97 2.74 2.90
C LEU A 40 -0.52 4.15 2.44
N GLN A 41 0.77 4.31 2.21
CA GLN A 41 1.37 5.57 1.77
C GLN A 41 1.99 5.42 0.40
N THR A 42 2.01 6.52 -0.34
CA THR A 42 2.74 6.67 -1.58
C THR A 42 4.09 7.33 -1.34
N SER A 43 5.11 6.76 -1.97
CA SER A 43 6.45 7.33 -2.02
C SER A 43 6.47 8.49 -3.04
N VAL A 44 6.58 9.72 -2.56
CA VAL A 44 6.68 10.88 -3.45
C VAL A 44 8.12 11.40 -3.53
N SER A 45 8.54 11.70 -4.75
CA SER A 45 9.83 12.30 -5.07
C SER A 45 9.77 12.97 -6.44
N GLN A 46 10.64 13.94 -6.71
CA GLN A 46 10.80 14.47 -8.07
C GLN A 46 11.25 13.37 -9.04
N GLU A 47 11.93 12.33 -8.55
CA GLU A 47 12.38 11.18 -9.33
C GLU A 47 11.24 10.25 -9.79
N VAL A 48 10.03 10.40 -9.23
CA VAL A 48 8.83 9.69 -9.72
C VAL A 48 8.48 10.15 -11.13
N LEU A 49 8.81 11.40 -11.49
CA LEU A 49 8.59 11.95 -12.83
C LEU A 49 9.45 11.19 -13.86
N GLY A 50 8.79 10.47 -14.77
CA GLY A 50 9.44 9.64 -15.79
C GLY A 50 9.65 8.17 -15.38
N GLY A 51 9.33 7.81 -14.13
CA GLY A 51 9.27 6.42 -13.69
C GLY A 51 7.98 5.74 -14.13
N VAL A 52 8.05 4.42 -14.37
CA VAL A 52 6.88 3.58 -14.66
C VAL A 52 6.74 2.57 -13.55
N PHE A 53 5.65 2.67 -12.79
CA PHE A 53 5.39 1.84 -11.60
C PHE A 53 4.12 1.01 -11.78
N ASN A 54 4.01 -0.09 -11.04
CA ASN A 54 2.76 -0.83 -10.92
C ASN A 54 1.86 -0.21 -9.84
N GLY A 55 0.67 -0.79 -9.62
CA GLY A 55 -0.29 -0.31 -8.61
C GLY A 55 0.15 -0.47 -7.14
N LEU A 56 1.34 -1.02 -6.88
CA LEU A 56 1.96 -1.13 -5.55
C LEU A 56 3.32 -0.40 -5.52
N GLU A 57 3.51 0.57 -6.42
CA GLU A 57 4.69 1.44 -6.49
C GLU A 57 6.01 0.74 -6.79
N LYS A 58 5.97 -0.49 -7.31
CA LYS A 58 7.18 -1.19 -7.73
C LYS A 58 7.55 -0.75 -9.15
N PRO A 59 8.80 -0.32 -9.39
CA PRO A 59 9.24 0.09 -10.73
C PRO A 59 9.18 -1.10 -11.69
N ILE A 60 8.51 -0.92 -12.83
CA ILE A 60 8.37 -1.93 -13.89
C ILE A 60 9.52 -1.81 -14.90
N ASN A 61 10.06 -0.61 -15.07
CA ASN A 61 11.04 -0.29 -16.12
C ASN A 61 12.50 -0.68 -15.78
N ARG A 62 12.76 -1.45 -14.71
CA ARG A 62 14.12 -1.75 -14.20
C ARG A 62 14.97 -0.51 -13.91
N GLY A 63 14.35 0.66 -13.78
CA GLY A 63 15.01 1.87 -13.31
C GLY A 63 15.44 1.74 -11.85
N PRO A 64 16.30 2.64 -11.36
CA PRO A 64 16.67 2.67 -9.95
C PRO A 64 15.42 2.79 -9.07
N VAL A 65 15.48 2.19 -7.88
CA VAL A 65 14.44 2.38 -6.86
C VAL A 65 14.42 3.87 -6.52
N VAL A 66 13.27 4.51 -6.70
CA VAL A 66 13.10 5.93 -6.34
C VAL A 66 13.41 6.09 -4.86
N LEU A 67 14.31 7.01 -4.54
CA LEU A 67 14.48 7.45 -3.16
C LEU A 67 13.28 8.32 -2.81
N ALA A 68 12.34 7.74 -2.07
CA ALA A 68 11.19 8.45 -1.54
C ALA A 68 11.70 9.62 -0.68
N LYS A 69 11.31 10.85 -1.04
CA LYS A 69 11.65 12.03 -0.24
C LYS A 69 10.68 12.14 0.93
N ASP A 70 9.39 11.92 0.64
CA ASP A 70 8.31 11.94 1.61
C ASP A 70 7.37 10.75 1.36
N PHE A 71 6.70 10.29 2.41
CA PHE A 71 5.62 9.31 2.34
C PHE A 71 4.31 10.02 2.66
N ILE A 72 3.37 10.00 1.71
CA ILE A 72 2.08 10.70 1.84
C ILE A 72 0.95 9.67 1.81
N ASP A 73 -0.09 9.85 2.62
CA ASP A 73 -1.30 9.02 2.56
C ASP A 73 -1.91 9.06 1.16
N ILE A 74 -2.18 7.88 0.59
CA ILE A 74 -2.78 7.76 -0.74
C ILE A 74 -4.21 8.30 -0.81
N MET A 75 -4.92 8.34 0.31
CA MET A 75 -6.30 8.83 0.37
C MET A 75 -6.35 10.37 0.27
N GLY A 76 -5.20 11.03 0.47
CA GLY A 76 -5.07 12.47 0.45
C GLY A 76 -5.84 13.14 1.59
N GLN A 77 -5.98 14.46 1.48
CA GLN A 77 -6.73 15.28 2.43
C GLN A 77 -7.69 16.17 1.67
N ALA A 78 -8.92 16.31 2.19
CA ALA A 78 -9.91 17.19 1.59
C ALA A 78 -9.44 18.66 1.67
N ILE A 79 -9.55 19.38 0.55
CA ILE A 79 -9.23 20.81 0.49
C ILE A 79 -10.37 21.58 1.17
N ASN A 80 -10.03 22.42 2.15
CA ASN A 80 -11.00 23.31 2.79
C ASN A 80 -11.48 24.36 1.77
N PRO A 81 -12.79 24.48 1.49
CA PRO A 81 -13.32 25.40 0.48
C PRO A 81 -13.27 26.90 0.87
N GLN A 82 -12.91 27.25 2.10
CA GLN A 82 -12.84 28.65 2.57
C GLN A 82 -11.46 29.32 2.36
N CYS A 83 -10.60 28.73 1.52
CA CYS A 83 -9.30 29.32 1.21
C CYS A 83 -9.38 30.66 0.47
#